data_AF-A0A397H0R9-F1
#
_entry.id   AF-A0A397H0R9-F1
#
_cell.length_a   1.000
_cell.length_b   1.000
_cell.length_c   1.000
_cell.angle_alpha   90.00
_cell.angle_beta   90.00
_cell.angle_gamma   90.00
#
_symmetry.space_group_name_H-M   'P 1'
#
loop_
_entity.id
_entity.type
_entity.pdbx_description
1 polymer ?
#
loop_
_entity_poly.entity_id
_entity_poly.type
_entity_poly.pdbx_seq_one_letter_code
_entity_poly.pdbx_strand_id
1 'polypeptide(L)'
;MMLFDPTSDALSNPDHRLYLDRYFAEPEPNELAADPSTQAVLDTSYQFFLLIADVTWLARAVEPICRSDIVTWQRLHEELLLWERNPQTQNDGCMLYILAMRILLLRIDVSSSSAEVEGRISCLLRQGLGLVQSVNPDQFLISYLLWPLTVLGCVAVTEDEVRIVNDKVTLLVRRRAQASWVKSHLDKIRTMTSSLKMRLGYLLGVGHGQTSGRLSHQC
;
A
#
# COMPACT_ATOMS: atom_id res chain seq x y z
N MET A 1 12.64 0.91 2.77
CA MET A 1 11.54 1.57 3.50
C MET A 1 10.30 0.69 3.37
N MET A 2 9.85 0.02 4.43
CA MET A 2 8.62 -0.76 4.42
C MET A 2 7.53 0.09 5.05
N LEU A 3 6.72 0.71 4.21
CA LEU A 3 5.44 1.28 4.62
C LEU A 3 4.68 0.18 5.40
N PHE A 4 4.24 0.48 6.62
CA PHE A 4 3.59 -0.42 7.59
C PHE A 4 4.50 -1.26 8.52
N ASP A 5 5.83 -1.13 8.44
CA ASP A 5 6.70 -1.65 9.52
C ASP A 5 6.65 -0.69 10.72
N PRO A 6 6.15 -1.10 11.91
CA PRO A 6 6.06 -0.22 13.07
C PRO A 6 7.40 0.37 13.53
N THR A 7 8.52 -0.24 13.13
CA THR A 7 9.88 0.20 13.49
C THR A 7 10.53 1.09 12.43
N SER A 8 9.98 1.10 11.20
CA SER A 8 10.62 1.71 10.02
C SER A 8 9.65 2.50 9.12
N ASP A 9 8.41 2.68 9.56
CA ASP A 9 7.36 3.37 8.82
C ASP A 9 7.59 4.89 8.87
N ALA A 10 8.32 5.38 7.87
CA ALA A 10 8.68 6.78 7.79
C ALA A 10 7.46 7.72 7.55
N LEU A 11 6.28 7.16 7.22
CA LEU A 11 5.01 7.90 7.15
C LEU A 11 4.26 7.96 8.49
N SER A 12 4.75 7.33 9.56
CA SER A 12 4.07 7.38 10.89
C SER A 12 4.14 8.77 11.53
N ASN A 13 5.12 9.59 11.15
CA ASN A 13 5.33 10.92 11.70
C ASN A 13 4.75 11.99 10.75
N PRO A 14 3.64 12.68 11.11
CA PRO A 14 3.03 13.69 10.26
C PRO A 14 3.90 14.94 10.04
N ASP A 15 4.87 15.19 10.94
CA ASP A 15 5.80 16.32 10.85
C ASP A 15 7.05 15.99 10.02
N HIS A 16 7.28 14.71 9.72
CA HIS A 16 8.30 14.31 8.75
C HIS A 16 7.70 14.31 7.35
N ARG A 17 7.79 15.45 6.68
CA ARG A 17 7.95 15.42 5.22
C ARG A 17 9.17 14.56 4.96
N LEU A 18 8.96 13.39 4.39
CA LEU A 18 10.04 12.49 4.01
C LEU A 18 11.05 13.30 3.20
N TYR A 19 12.27 13.47 3.72
CA TYR A 19 13.40 14.01 2.97
C TYR A 19 13.85 12.95 1.96
N LEU A 20 13.00 12.72 0.95
CA LEU A 20 13.17 11.71 -0.11
C LEU A 20 14.32 12.05 -1.04
N ASP A 21 14.73 13.33 -1.08
CA ASP A 21 15.82 13.86 -1.89
C ASP A 21 17.15 13.11 -1.67
N ARG A 22 17.38 12.56 -0.45
CA ARG A 22 18.60 11.83 -0.12
C ARG A 22 18.60 10.35 -0.51
N TYR A 23 17.42 9.73 -0.66
CA TYR A 23 17.35 8.29 -0.92
C TYR A 23 17.56 7.94 -2.39
N PHE A 24 17.45 8.94 -3.28
CA PHE A 24 17.41 8.74 -4.73
C PHE A 24 18.18 9.82 -5.49
N ALA A 25 19.18 10.45 -4.85
CA ALA A 25 20.13 11.29 -5.56
C ALA A 25 20.84 10.45 -6.64
N GLU A 26 20.96 10.99 -7.85
CA GLU A 26 21.70 10.32 -8.93
C GLU A 26 23.12 9.99 -8.44
N PRO A 27 23.65 8.79 -8.74
CA PRO A 27 25.04 8.52 -8.47
C PRO A 27 25.89 9.52 -9.25
N GLU A 28 26.88 10.12 -8.60
CA GLU A 28 27.88 10.97 -9.25
C GLU A 28 28.44 10.23 -10.49
N PRO A 29 28.61 10.91 -11.64
CA PRO A 29 28.74 10.28 -12.96
C PRO A 29 30.03 9.48 -13.20
N ASN A 30 30.79 9.12 -12.16
CA ASN A 30 32.11 8.52 -12.24
C ASN A 30 32.26 7.13 -11.60
N GLU A 31 31.20 6.47 -11.18
CA GLU A 31 31.32 5.10 -10.66
C GLU A 31 31.04 4.05 -11.75
N LEU A 32 32.15 3.53 -12.29
CA LEU A 32 32.21 2.36 -13.15
C LEU A 32 31.52 1.16 -12.50
N ALA A 33 30.70 0.48 -13.30
CA ALA A 33 29.78 -0.61 -12.97
C ALA A 33 28.51 -0.12 -12.24
N ALA A 34 27.39 -0.13 -12.99
CA ALA A 34 26.06 0.12 -12.44
C ALA A 34 25.82 -0.78 -11.23
N ASP A 35 25.90 -0.19 -10.04
CA ASP A 35 25.54 -0.83 -8.79
C ASP A 35 24.04 -1.17 -8.88
N PRO A 36 23.60 -2.42 -8.61
CA PRO A 36 22.18 -2.79 -8.58
C PRO A 36 21.33 -1.94 -7.61
N SER A 37 21.96 -1.10 -6.77
CA SER A 37 21.32 -0.05 -5.96
C SER A 37 20.72 1.12 -6.75
N THR A 38 21.05 1.27 -8.05
CA THR A 38 20.62 2.38 -8.92
C THR A 38 19.42 2.04 -9.83
N GLN A 39 18.87 0.83 -9.71
CA GLN A 39 17.69 0.43 -10.48
C GLN A 39 16.43 1.15 -10.00
N ALA A 40 15.65 1.66 -10.95
CA ALA A 40 14.33 2.22 -10.71
C ALA A 40 13.47 1.23 -9.88
N VAL A 41 12.81 1.73 -8.85
CA VAL A 41 11.87 0.92 -8.05
C VAL A 41 10.81 0.35 -9.01
N LEU A 42 10.76 -0.99 -9.12
CA LEU A 42 9.84 -1.73 -10.01
C LEU A 42 10.00 -1.42 -11.52
N ASP A 43 11.14 -0.89 -11.94
CA ASP A 43 11.34 -0.29 -13.26
C ASP A 43 10.38 0.90 -13.55
N THR A 44 9.90 1.58 -12.50
CA THR A 44 8.96 2.70 -12.60
C THR A 44 9.60 4.05 -12.28
N SER A 45 8.96 5.13 -12.75
CA SER A 45 9.41 6.48 -12.43
C SER A 45 9.20 6.83 -10.96
N TYR A 46 9.99 7.79 -10.47
CA TYR A 46 9.87 8.37 -9.13
C TYR A 46 8.44 8.85 -8.80
N GLN A 47 7.68 9.31 -9.80
CA GLN A 47 6.29 9.75 -9.62
C GLN A 47 5.37 8.63 -9.14
N PHE A 48 5.60 7.39 -9.58
CA PHE A 48 4.81 6.26 -9.12
C PHE A 48 5.05 5.95 -7.64
N PHE A 49 6.30 6.07 -7.18
CA PHE A 49 6.63 5.95 -5.77
C PHE A 49 5.95 7.03 -4.91
N LEU A 50 5.98 8.28 -5.37
CA LEU A 50 5.27 9.38 -4.69
C LEU A 50 3.77 9.13 -4.61
N LEU A 51 3.17 8.61 -5.67
CA LEU A 51 1.76 8.25 -5.68
C LEU A 51 1.43 7.19 -4.61
N ILE A 52 2.26 6.16 -4.46
CA ILE A 52 2.11 5.15 -3.42
C ILE A 52 2.16 5.79 -2.02
N ALA A 53 3.12 6.70 -1.80
CA ALA A 53 3.27 7.39 -0.54
C ALA A 53 2.06 8.28 -0.22
N ASP A 54 1.61 9.11 -1.19
CA ASP A 54 0.45 9.99 -1.07
C ASP A 54 -0.83 9.22 -0.77
N VAL A 55 -1.09 8.13 -1.51
CA VAL A 55 -2.25 7.26 -1.27
C VAL A 55 -2.19 6.62 0.11
N THR A 56 -1.01 6.14 0.51
CA THR A 56 -0.83 5.53 1.84
C THR A 56 -1.05 6.53 2.97
N TRP A 57 -0.55 7.75 2.79
CA TRP A 57 -0.70 8.85 3.74
C TRP A 57 -2.16 9.26 3.87
N LEU A 58 -2.84 9.52 2.75
CA LEU A 58 -4.24 9.91 2.75
C LEU A 58 -5.10 8.78 3.36
N ALA A 59 -4.81 7.52 3.03
CA ALA A 59 -5.50 6.38 3.61
C ALA A 59 -5.42 6.33 5.12
N ARG A 60 -4.41 6.95 5.78
CA ARG A 60 -4.29 7.04 7.24
C ARG A 60 -5.15 8.14 7.88
N ALA A 61 -5.84 8.95 7.09
CA ALA A 61 -6.75 9.96 7.62
C ALA A 61 -7.70 9.34 8.67
N VAL A 62 -7.86 10.06 9.79
CA VAL A 62 -8.75 9.67 10.88
C VAL A 62 -10.07 10.38 10.67
N GLU A 63 -11.18 9.66 10.85
CA GLU A 63 -12.50 10.26 10.74
C GLU A 63 -12.73 11.33 11.84
N PRO A 64 -13.46 12.43 11.55
CA PRO A 64 -14.17 12.72 10.30
C PRO A 64 -13.24 13.21 9.18
N ILE A 65 -13.52 12.81 7.94
CA ILE A 65 -12.76 13.19 6.75
C ILE A 65 -13.06 14.66 6.41
N CYS A 66 -12.04 15.51 6.34
CA CYS A 66 -12.22 16.93 6.00
C CYS A 66 -12.39 17.13 4.49
N ARG A 67 -12.90 18.31 4.09
CA ARG A 67 -13.07 18.68 2.67
C ARG A 67 -11.76 18.63 1.88
N SER A 68 -10.64 19.00 2.49
CA SER A 68 -9.29 18.90 1.89
C SER A 68 -8.93 17.46 1.52
N ASP A 69 -9.32 16.49 2.34
CA ASP A 69 -9.02 15.07 2.14
C ASP A 69 -9.85 14.53 0.97
N ILE A 70 -11.10 14.97 0.84
CA ILE A 70 -11.97 14.62 -0.29
C ILE A 70 -11.38 15.14 -1.61
N VAL A 71 -10.91 16.39 -1.64
CA VAL A 71 -10.25 16.96 -2.83
C VAL A 71 -8.98 16.20 -3.17
N THR A 72 -8.18 15.85 -2.15
CA THR A 72 -6.97 15.04 -2.33
C THR A 72 -7.30 13.65 -2.85
N TRP A 73 -8.34 13.01 -2.32
CA TRP A 73 -8.84 11.72 -2.77
C TRP A 73 -9.23 11.75 -4.25
N GLN A 74 -9.99 12.77 -4.69
CA GLN A 74 -10.42 12.90 -6.08
C GLN A 74 -9.21 13.01 -7.02
N ARG A 75 -8.25 13.88 -6.69
CA ARG A 75 -7.00 14.05 -7.44
C ARG A 75 -6.23 12.73 -7.55
N LEU A 76 -6.00 12.05 -6.43
CA LEU A 76 -5.25 10.80 -6.42
C LEU A 76 -5.98 9.68 -7.16
N HIS A 77 -7.31 9.65 -7.11
CA HIS A 77 -8.11 8.69 -7.86
C HIS A 77 -7.97 8.90 -9.37
N GLU A 78 -8.06 10.14 -9.85
CA GLU A 78 -7.87 10.48 -11.26
C GLU A 78 -6.45 10.16 -11.74
N GLU A 79 -5.44 10.54 -10.95
CA GLU A 79 -4.04 10.28 -11.26
C GLU A 79 -3.78 8.77 -11.36
N LEU A 80 -4.30 7.97 -10.43
CA LEU A 80 -4.17 6.51 -10.45
C LEU A 80 -4.82 5.87 -11.69
N LEU A 81 -5.96 6.40 -12.16
CA LEU A 81 -6.60 5.94 -13.40
C LEU A 81 -5.75 6.24 -14.65
N LEU A 82 -4.96 7.32 -14.64
CA LEU A 82 -4.01 7.61 -15.72
C LEU A 82 -2.85 6.62 -15.70
N TRP A 83 -2.31 6.31 -14.52
CA TRP A 83 -1.27 5.30 -14.35
C TRP A 83 -1.75 3.91 -14.81
N GLU A 84 -2.98 3.51 -14.48
CA GLU A 84 -3.55 2.23 -14.91
C GLU A 84 -3.69 2.11 -16.43
N ARG A 85 -3.94 3.21 -17.14
CA ARG A 85 -4.08 3.23 -18.60
C ARG A 85 -2.74 3.32 -19.34
N ASN A 86 -1.64 3.61 -18.64
CA ASN A 86 -0.34 3.79 -19.26
C ASN A 86 0.27 2.43 -19.67
N PRO A 87 0.67 2.23 -20.94
CA PRO A 87 1.32 0.99 -21.37
C PRO A 87 2.59 0.62 -20.58
N GLN A 88 3.33 1.60 -20.05
CA GLN A 88 4.56 1.38 -19.30
C GLN A 88 4.34 0.79 -17.91
N THR A 89 3.10 0.80 -17.40
CA THR A 89 2.74 0.28 -16.06
C THR A 89 2.11 -1.11 -16.14
N GLN A 90 2.10 -1.72 -17.32
CA GLN A 90 1.47 -3.01 -17.58
C GLN A 90 2.26 -4.22 -17.05
N ASN A 91 3.40 -4.00 -16.38
CA ASN A 91 4.03 -5.12 -15.67
C ASN A 91 3.17 -5.53 -14.46
N ASP A 92 3.12 -6.83 -14.17
CA ASP A 92 2.24 -7.38 -13.14
C ASP A 92 2.53 -6.79 -11.74
N GLY A 93 3.79 -6.41 -11.47
CA GLY A 93 4.21 -5.78 -10.21
C GLY A 93 3.56 -4.41 -10.02
N CYS A 94 3.66 -3.52 -11.01
CA CYS A 94 3.02 -2.21 -11.03
C CYS A 94 1.51 -2.32 -10.88
N MET A 95 0.89 -3.27 -11.59
CA MET A 95 -0.55 -3.49 -11.49
C MET A 95 -0.96 -3.95 -10.08
N LEU A 96 -0.17 -4.79 -9.40
CA LEU A 96 -0.42 -5.12 -7.99
C LEU A 96 -0.42 -3.89 -7.08
N TYR A 97 0.51 -2.95 -7.31
CA TYR A 97 0.55 -1.68 -6.57
C TYR A 97 -0.66 -0.79 -6.88
N ILE A 98 -1.07 -0.71 -8.15
CA ILE A 98 -2.27 0.04 -8.56
C ILE A 98 -3.51 -0.52 -7.86
N LEU A 99 -3.70 -1.85 -7.86
CA LEU A 99 -4.84 -2.49 -7.19
C LEU A 99 -4.81 -2.25 -5.67
N ALA A 100 -3.64 -2.34 -5.04
CA ALA A 100 -3.49 -2.06 -3.62
C ALA A 100 -3.80 -0.59 -3.29
N MET A 101 -3.34 0.38 -4.10
CA MET A 101 -3.69 1.79 -3.94
C MET A 101 -5.20 2.04 -4.09
N ARG A 102 -5.85 1.39 -5.06
CA ARG A 102 -7.32 1.46 -5.23
C ARG A 102 -8.05 0.93 -4.00
N ILE A 103 -7.61 -0.18 -3.42
CA ILE A 103 -8.17 -0.74 -2.18
C ILE A 103 -8.02 0.26 -1.02
N LEU A 104 -6.85 0.90 -0.87
CA LEU A 104 -6.63 1.89 0.18
C LEU A 104 -7.52 3.13 0.02
N LEU A 105 -7.68 3.64 -1.20
CA LEU A 105 -8.55 4.79 -1.47
C LEU A 105 -10.03 4.51 -1.15
N LEU A 106 -10.47 3.25 -1.27
CA LEU A 106 -11.84 2.85 -0.88
C LEU A 106 -12.10 2.96 0.62
N ARG A 107 -11.06 3.03 1.47
CA ARG A 107 -11.23 3.30 2.90
C ARG A 107 -11.83 4.69 3.16
N ILE A 108 -11.54 5.64 2.29
CA ILE A 108 -11.84 7.08 2.43
C ILE A 108 -13.09 7.46 1.63
N ASP A 109 -13.60 6.56 0.79
CA ASP A 109 -14.79 6.80 -0.01
C ASP A 109 -16.01 6.99 0.90
N VAL A 110 -16.39 8.25 1.10
CA VAL A 110 -17.55 8.67 1.89
C VAL A 110 -18.84 8.69 1.07
N SER A 111 -18.74 8.52 -0.24
CA SER A 111 -19.87 8.63 -1.16
C SER A 111 -20.58 7.29 -1.41
N SER A 112 -19.86 6.19 -1.22
CA SER A 112 -20.37 4.82 -1.40
C SER A 112 -20.88 4.23 -0.09
N SER A 113 -21.90 3.38 -0.15
CA SER A 113 -22.33 2.58 0.99
C SER A 113 -21.29 1.52 1.37
N SER A 114 -21.32 1.03 2.62
CA SER A 114 -20.39 -0.02 3.08
C SER A 114 -20.42 -1.28 2.20
N ALA A 115 -21.61 -1.70 1.75
CA ALA A 115 -21.76 -2.89 0.91
C ALA A 115 -21.15 -2.69 -0.49
N GLU A 116 -21.29 -1.50 -1.08
CA GLU A 116 -20.67 -1.17 -2.36
C GLU A 116 -19.14 -1.12 -2.24
N VAL A 117 -18.62 -0.55 -1.15
CA VAL A 117 -17.19 -0.53 -0.85
C VAL A 117 -16.65 -1.96 -0.73
N GLU A 118 -17.32 -2.83 0.03
CA GLU A 118 -16.91 -4.23 0.19
C GLU A 118 -16.96 -5.01 -1.14
N GLY A 119 -17.98 -4.78 -1.96
CA GLY A 119 -18.07 -5.37 -3.30
C GLY A 119 -16.92 -4.93 -4.21
N ARG A 120 -16.56 -3.64 -4.18
CA ARG A 120 -15.42 -3.10 -4.93
C ARG A 120 -14.09 -3.63 -4.43
N ILE A 121 -13.88 -3.72 -3.12
CA ILE A 121 -12.67 -4.32 -2.53
C ILE A 121 -12.56 -5.78 -2.97
N SER A 122 -13.65 -6.55 -2.90
CA SER A 122 -13.66 -7.97 -3.29
C SER A 122 -13.30 -8.16 -4.77
N CYS A 123 -13.81 -7.28 -5.65
CA CYS A 123 -13.48 -7.31 -7.08
C CYS A 123 -11.99 -7.04 -7.33
N LEU A 124 -11.44 -6.00 -6.68
CA LEU A 124 -10.02 -5.64 -6.80
C LEU A 124 -9.10 -6.71 -6.21
N LEU A 125 -9.48 -7.29 -5.08
CA LEU A 125 -8.76 -8.39 -4.46
C LEU A 125 -8.67 -9.58 -5.41
N ARG A 126 -9.77 -9.99 -6.04
CA ARG A 126 -9.77 -11.12 -6.99
C ARG A 126 -8.80 -10.90 -8.15
N GLN A 127 -8.76 -9.69 -8.71
CA GLN A 127 -7.80 -9.33 -9.75
C GLN A 127 -6.36 -9.39 -9.21
N GLY A 128 -6.14 -8.85 -8.02
CA GLY A 128 -4.84 -8.87 -7.35
C GLY A 128 -4.33 -10.28 -7.09
N LEU A 129 -5.18 -11.20 -6.64
CA LEU A 129 -4.79 -12.59 -6.38
C LEU A 129 -4.37 -13.33 -7.65
N GLY A 130 -5.02 -13.06 -8.79
CA GLY A 130 -4.59 -13.57 -10.09
C GLY A 130 -3.15 -13.13 -10.43
N LEU A 131 -2.84 -11.85 -10.22
CA LEU A 131 -1.49 -11.31 -10.42
C LEU A 131 -0.49 -11.84 -9.39
N VAL A 132 -0.89 -11.99 -8.12
CA VAL A 132 -0.02 -12.59 -7.10
C VAL A 132 0.44 -13.97 -7.56
N GLN A 133 -0.45 -14.77 -8.13
CA GLN A 133 -0.08 -16.10 -8.64
C GLN A 133 0.88 -16.03 -9.83
N SER A 134 0.71 -15.10 -10.77
CA SER A 134 1.55 -14.96 -11.98
C SER A 134 2.91 -14.32 -11.74
N VAL A 135 3.01 -13.37 -10.79
CA VAL A 135 4.22 -12.57 -10.59
C VAL A 135 5.40 -13.44 -10.21
N ASN A 136 6.46 -13.35 -11.03
CA ASN A 136 7.75 -13.96 -10.77
C ASN A 136 8.55 -13.13 -9.74
N PRO A 137 8.82 -13.67 -8.55
CA PRO A 137 9.60 -13.00 -7.51
C PRO A 137 11.07 -12.75 -7.88
N ASP A 138 11.59 -13.39 -8.93
CA ASP A 138 12.95 -13.17 -9.44
C ASP A 138 13.06 -11.92 -10.32
N GLN A 139 11.94 -11.42 -10.85
CA GLN A 139 11.91 -10.24 -11.72
C GLN A 139 11.84 -8.91 -10.94
N PHE A 140 11.40 -8.97 -9.69
CA PHE A 140 11.27 -7.78 -8.85
C PHE A 140 12.15 -7.91 -7.62
N LEU A 141 12.76 -6.82 -7.17
CA LEU A 141 13.41 -6.78 -5.87
C LEU A 141 12.37 -7.18 -4.79
N ILE A 142 12.61 -8.33 -4.16
CA ILE A 142 11.69 -9.08 -3.27
C ILE A 142 10.99 -8.23 -2.22
N SER A 143 11.67 -7.18 -1.73
CA SER A 143 11.14 -6.26 -0.72
C SER A 143 10.01 -5.35 -1.24
N TYR A 144 9.91 -5.10 -2.54
CA TYR A 144 8.89 -4.21 -3.09
C TYR A 144 7.52 -4.88 -3.14
N LEU A 145 7.44 -6.18 -3.45
CA LEU A 145 6.15 -6.88 -3.48
C LEU A 145 5.49 -7.03 -2.09
N LEU A 146 6.21 -6.80 -1.00
CA LEU A 146 5.66 -6.91 0.35
C LEU A 146 4.55 -5.89 0.62
N TRP A 147 4.67 -4.68 0.11
CA TRP A 147 3.66 -3.64 0.32
C TRP A 147 2.29 -4.00 -0.27
N PRO A 148 2.15 -4.28 -1.58
CA PRO A 148 0.86 -4.64 -2.15
C PRO A 148 0.33 -5.96 -1.58
N LEU A 149 1.20 -6.93 -1.28
CA LEU A 149 0.79 -8.18 -0.62
C LEU A 149 0.23 -7.96 0.77
N THR A 150 0.74 -6.99 1.52
CA THR A 150 0.21 -6.66 2.86
C THR A 150 -1.18 -6.04 2.74
N VAL A 151 -1.40 -5.15 1.78
CA VAL A 151 -2.73 -4.55 1.53
C VAL A 151 -3.73 -5.64 1.10
N LEU A 152 -3.38 -6.48 0.14
CA LEU A 152 -4.25 -7.58 -0.34
C LEU A 152 -4.52 -8.60 0.76
N GLY A 153 -3.49 -9.00 1.51
CA GLY A 153 -3.60 -9.94 2.61
C GLY A 153 -4.48 -9.46 3.76
N CYS A 154 -4.54 -8.14 3.96
CA CYS A 154 -5.38 -7.49 4.96
C CYS A 154 -6.87 -7.59 4.61
N VAL A 155 -7.21 -7.49 3.32
CA VAL A 155 -8.60 -7.56 2.84
C VAL A 155 -9.02 -8.97 2.40
N ALA A 156 -8.13 -9.95 2.43
CA ALA A 156 -8.46 -11.35 2.20
C ALA A 156 -9.42 -11.90 3.27
N VAL A 157 -10.50 -12.54 2.84
CA VAL A 157 -11.59 -13.03 3.71
C VAL A 157 -11.63 -14.55 3.73
N THR A 158 -11.55 -15.20 2.58
CA THR A 158 -11.66 -16.66 2.48
C THR A 158 -10.32 -17.34 2.74
N GLU A 159 -10.35 -18.61 3.16
CA GLU A 159 -9.15 -19.40 3.40
C GLU A 159 -8.26 -19.50 2.14
N ASP A 160 -8.89 -19.58 0.96
CA ASP A 160 -8.18 -19.64 -0.32
C ASP A 160 -7.44 -18.33 -0.63
N GLU A 161 -8.10 -17.18 -0.44
CA GLU A 161 -7.50 -15.87 -0.63
C GLU A 161 -6.31 -15.67 0.34
N VAL A 162 -6.51 -16.05 1.60
CA VAL A 162 -5.49 -15.99 2.65
C VAL A 162 -4.29 -16.87 2.29
N ARG A 163 -4.54 -18.10 1.83
CA ARG A 163 -3.51 -19.05 1.41
C ARG A 163 -2.67 -18.51 0.26
N ILE A 164 -3.29 -17.97 -0.79
CA ILE A 164 -2.58 -17.42 -1.96
C ILE A 164 -1.58 -16.33 -1.53
N VAL A 165 -2.02 -15.39 -0.68
CA VAL A 165 -1.14 -14.32 -0.19
C VAL A 165 -0.04 -14.89 0.71
N ASN A 166 -0.39 -15.77 1.65
CA ASN A 166 0.56 -16.37 2.59
C ASN A 166 1.64 -17.21 1.90
N ASP A 167 1.29 -17.94 0.85
CA ASP A 167 2.24 -18.75 0.08
C ASP A 167 3.26 -17.84 -0.62
N LYS A 168 2.79 -16.74 -1.24
CA LYS A 168 3.69 -15.75 -1.84
C LYS A 168 4.56 -15.06 -0.79
N VAL A 169 3.97 -14.59 0.32
CA VAL A 169 4.73 -13.98 1.43
C VAL A 169 5.77 -14.96 1.97
N THR A 170 5.42 -16.23 2.18
CA THR A 170 6.36 -17.25 2.66
C THR A 170 7.52 -17.45 1.71
N LEU A 171 7.26 -17.46 0.39
CA LEU A 171 8.31 -17.50 -0.62
C LEU A 171 9.25 -16.29 -0.50
N LEU A 172 8.72 -15.09 -0.29
CA LEU A 172 9.53 -13.87 -0.10
C LEU A 172 10.31 -13.92 1.23
N VAL A 173 9.71 -14.41 2.32
CA VAL A 173 10.35 -14.56 3.65
C VAL A 173 11.56 -15.50 3.60
N ARG A 174 11.44 -16.63 2.89
CA ARG A 174 12.56 -17.57 2.71
C ARG A 174 13.78 -16.92 2.08
N ARG A 175 13.57 -15.87 1.28
CA ARG A 175 14.63 -15.12 0.61
C ARG A 175 15.07 -13.89 1.40
N ARG A 176 14.23 -13.36 2.30
CA ARG A 176 14.53 -12.22 3.17
C ARG A 176 13.79 -12.33 4.51
N ALA A 177 14.49 -12.73 5.57
CA ALA A 177 13.93 -12.97 6.90
C ALA A 177 13.15 -11.77 7.49
N GLN A 178 13.50 -10.55 7.06
CA GLN A 178 12.81 -9.31 7.43
C GLN A 178 11.34 -9.24 7.00
N ALA A 179 10.84 -10.13 6.15
CA ALA A 179 9.42 -10.16 5.76
C ALA A 179 8.52 -10.96 6.74
N SER A 180 9.09 -11.62 7.75
CA SER A 180 8.36 -12.50 8.67
C SER A 180 7.30 -11.77 9.51
N TRP A 181 7.48 -10.47 9.73
CA TRP A 181 6.50 -9.65 10.45
C TRP A 181 5.16 -9.56 9.71
N VAL A 182 5.15 -9.56 8.37
CA VAL A 182 3.94 -9.40 7.54
C VAL A 182 2.92 -10.48 7.88
N LYS A 183 3.36 -11.74 7.95
CA LYS A 183 2.49 -12.87 8.28
C LYS A 183 1.87 -12.70 9.67
N SER A 184 2.71 -12.43 10.67
CA SER A 184 2.25 -12.23 12.05
C SER A 184 1.28 -11.06 12.18
N HIS A 185 1.51 -9.99 11.42
CA HIS A 185 0.67 -8.80 11.42
C HIS A 185 -0.69 -9.04 10.76
N LEU A 186 -0.71 -9.71 9.59
CA LEU A 186 -1.95 -10.07 8.90
C LEU A 186 -2.82 -11.02 9.74
N ASP A 187 -2.22 -12.03 10.37
CA ASP A 187 -2.94 -12.94 11.25
C ASP A 187 -3.57 -12.19 12.42
N LYS A 188 -2.83 -11.24 13.02
CA LYS A 188 -3.37 -10.37 14.08
C LYS A 188 -4.57 -9.54 13.60
N ILE A 189 -4.46 -8.83 12.46
CA ILE A 189 -5.56 -7.99 11.94
C ILE A 189 -6.83 -8.81 11.70
N ARG A 190 -6.70 -10.01 11.14
CA ARG A 190 -7.85 -10.88 10.84
C ARG A 190 -8.62 -11.28 12.09
N THR A 191 -7.93 -11.50 13.20
CA THR A 191 -8.57 -11.84 14.49
C THR A 191 -9.28 -10.67 15.16
N MET A 192 -8.94 -9.42 14.78
CA MET A 192 -9.48 -8.23 15.45
C MET A 192 -10.87 -7.81 14.95
N THR A 193 -11.20 -8.07 13.67
CA THR A 193 -12.45 -7.59 13.08
C THR A 193 -12.82 -8.32 11.79
N SER A 194 -14.11 -8.42 11.50
CA SER A 194 -14.65 -8.89 10.22
C SER A 194 -14.84 -7.77 9.18
N SER A 195 -14.85 -6.49 9.60
CA SER A 195 -15.05 -5.36 8.69
C SER A 195 -13.77 -5.04 7.90
N LEU A 196 -13.85 -5.04 6.58
CA LEU A 196 -12.70 -4.75 5.71
C LEU A 196 -12.16 -3.33 5.91
N LYS A 197 -13.05 -2.35 6.08
CA LYS A 197 -12.68 -0.95 6.36
C LYS A 197 -11.86 -0.86 7.66
N MET A 198 -12.27 -1.60 8.69
CA MET A 198 -11.57 -1.64 9.98
C MET A 198 -10.23 -2.35 9.88
N ARG A 199 -10.14 -3.45 9.12
CA ARG A 199 -8.87 -4.14 8.86
C ARG A 199 -7.85 -3.21 8.19
N LEU A 200 -8.29 -2.44 7.19
CA LEU A 200 -7.46 -1.39 6.57
C LEU A 200 -7.04 -0.33 7.59
N GLY A 201 -7.92 0.09 8.50
CA GLY A 201 -7.57 1.00 9.60
C GLY A 201 -6.46 0.44 10.51
N TYR A 202 -6.56 -0.83 10.91
CA TYR A 202 -5.54 -1.50 11.72
C TYR A 202 -4.20 -1.65 11.00
N LEU A 203 -4.23 -2.03 9.71
CA LEU A 203 -3.02 -2.07 8.86
C LEU A 203 -2.30 -0.73 8.84
N LEU A 204 -3.07 0.36 8.82
CA LEU A 204 -2.58 1.72 8.72
C LEU A 204 -2.22 2.35 10.08
N GLY A 205 -2.32 1.59 11.18
CA GLY A 205 -2.04 2.09 12.52
C GLY A 205 -3.04 3.13 13.03
N VAL A 206 -4.22 3.24 12.40
CA VAL A 206 -5.28 4.16 12.85
C VAL A 206 -6.03 3.51 14.00
N GLY A 207 -5.61 3.80 15.23
CA GLY A 207 -6.24 3.32 16.45
C GLY A 207 -7.55 4.05 16.77
N HIS A 208 -8.59 3.31 17.17
CA HIS A 208 -9.86 3.87 17.66
C HIS A 208 -9.82 4.35 19.12
N GLY A 209 -8.65 4.68 19.65
CA GLY A 209 -8.47 5.12 21.04
C GLY A 209 -7.91 6.52 21.12
N GLN A 210 -8.76 7.55 20.95
CA GLN A 210 -8.72 8.86 21.62
C GLN A 210 -9.80 9.77 21.03
N THR A 211 -11.05 9.54 21.42
CA THR A 211 -12.04 10.61 21.51
C THR A 211 -11.69 11.46 22.75
N SER A 212 -10.65 12.28 22.67
CA SER A 212 -10.45 13.35 23.64
C SER A 212 -9.65 14.49 23.03
N GLY A 213 -10.35 15.61 22.79
CA GLY A 213 -9.77 16.94 22.77
C GLY A 213 -8.79 17.27 21.65
N ARG A 214 -9.23 17.25 20.39
CA ARG A 214 -8.70 18.23 19.42
C ARG A 214 -9.83 19.14 18.99
N LEU A 215 -9.75 20.36 19.52
CA LEU A 215 -10.52 21.51 19.12
C LEU A 215 -10.57 21.59 17.60
N SER A 216 -11.80 21.67 17.11
CA SER A 216 -12.19 22.12 15.79
C SER A 216 -11.37 23.33 15.35
N HIS A 217 -10.36 23.09 14.53
CA HIS A 217 -9.90 24.07 13.57
C HIS A 217 -10.18 23.53 12.18
N GLN A 218 -11.33 23.99 11.66
CA GLN A 218 -11.73 24.01 10.26
C GLN A 218 -11.48 22.71 9.47
N CYS A 219 -12.35 21.72 9.71
CA CYS A 219 -13.24 21.35 8.61
C CYS A 219 -14.40 22.38 8.63
#